data_AF-A0A1Q8G7U8-F1
#
_entry.id   AF-A0A1Q8G7U8-F1
#
_cell.length_a   1.000
_cell.length_b   1.000
_cell.length_c   1.000
_cell.angle_alpha   90.00
_cell.angle_beta   90.00
_cell.angle_gamma   90.00
#
_symmetry.space_group_name_H-M   'P 1'
#
loop_
_entity.id
_entity.type
_entity.pdbx_description
1 polymer ?
#
loop_
_entity_poly.entity_id
_entity_poly.type
_entity_poly.pdbx_seq_one_letter_code
_entity_poly.pdbx_strand_id
1 'polypeptide(L)'
;MDEFVSRMATQRHVLDMVNSRLDLDEKLFGLSSSAIDRWAVNNRLGPSSSVVNLLKNISSELFFMATRSQEPVSSEYELRRDKIIAAVAALADAV
;
A
#
# COMPACT_ATOMS: atom_id res chain seq x y z
N MET A 1 -9.88 8.28 -15.23
CA MET A 1 -9.53 8.01 -13.83
C MET A 1 -10.63 7.11 -13.33
N ASP A 2 -10.41 5.81 -13.42
CA ASP A 2 -11.49 4.82 -13.32
C ASP A 2 -12.08 4.84 -11.91
N GLU A 3 -13.39 5.05 -11.90
CA GLU A 3 -14.27 4.90 -10.76
C GLU A 3 -14.07 3.47 -10.24
N PHE A 4 -13.65 3.33 -8.97
CA PHE A 4 -13.02 2.15 -8.37
C PHE A 4 -11.52 1.96 -8.68
N VAL A 5 -10.71 2.61 -7.84
CA VAL A 5 -9.44 2.05 -7.36
C VAL A 5 -9.77 0.72 -6.67
N SER A 6 -9.91 -0.37 -7.45
CA SER A 6 -10.19 -1.69 -6.90
C SER A 6 -9.09 -2.01 -5.89
N ARG A 7 -9.47 -2.35 -4.65
CA ARG A 7 -8.54 -2.73 -3.59
C ARG A 7 -7.47 -3.70 -4.10
N MET A 8 -7.91 -4.70 -4.86
CA MET A 8 -7.03 -5.72 -5.46
C MET A 8 -6.14 -5.15 -6.57
N ALA A 9 -6.66 -4.26 -7.42
CA ALA A 9 -5.85 -3.60 -8.43
C ALA A 9 -4.75 -2.74 -7.79
N THR A 10 -5.10 -1.98 -6.77
CA THR A 10 -4.16 -1.14 -5.99
C THR A 10 -3.09 -1.97 -5.32
N GLN A 11 -3.49 -3.03 -4.63
CA GLN A 11 -2.56 -3.93 -3.96
C GLN A 11 -1.59 -4.54 -4.97
N ARG A 12 -2.08 -5.04 -6.12
CA ARG A 12 -1.20 -5.58 -7.18
C ARG A 12 -0.25 -4.53 -7.73
N HIS A 13 -0.74 -3.32 -7.99
CA HIS A 13 0.07 -2.22 -8.50
C HIS A 13 1.19 -1.83 -7.54
N VAL A 14 0.90 -1.74 -6.24
CA VAL A 14 1.89 -1.43 -5.20
C VAL A 14 2.94 -2.53 -5.11
N LEU A 15 2.53 -3.81 -5.11
CA LEU A 15 3.47 -4.93 -5.07
C LEU A 15 4.39 -4.94 -6.29
N ASP A 16 3.83 -4.75 -7.48
CA ASP A 16 4.58 -4.68 -8.74
C ASP A 16 5.58 -3.52 -8.72
N MET A 17 5.13 -2.32 -8.36
CA MET A 17 5.96 -1.11 -8.30
C MET A 17 7.17 -1.28 -7.36
N VAL A 18 6.96 -1.78 -6.15
CA VAL A 18 8.05 -2.01 -5.19
C VAL A 18 9.02 -3.06 -5.73
N ASN A 19 8.48 -4.19 -6.20
CA ASN A 19 9.30 -5.32 -6.63
C ASN A 19 10.07 -5.07 -7.92
N SER A 20 9.58 -4.16 -8.78
CA SER A 20 10.23 -3.81 -10.04
C SER A 20 11.29 -2.71 -9.89
N ARG A 21 11.19 -1.86 -8.86
CA ARG A 21 12.07 -0.69 -8.68
C ARG A 21 13.13 -0.89 -7.62
N LEU A 22 12.79 -1.59 -6.53
CA LEU A 22 13.75 -1.92 -5.49
C LEU A 22 14.42 -3.27 -5.79
N ASP A 23 15.74 -3.23 -5.97
CA ASP A 23 16.57 -4.42 -6.10
C ASP A 23 16.95 -4.97 -4.72
N LEU A 24 15.98 -5.62 -4.09
CA LEU A 24 16.09 -6.19 -2.74
C LEU A 24 16.08 -7.72 -2.78
N ASP A 25 16.74 -8.34 -1.80
CA ASP A 25 16.96 -9.79 -1.69
C ASP A 25 15.65 -10.58 -1.70
N GLU A 26 14.64 -10.10 -0.97
CA GLU A 26 13.30 -10.69 -0.92
C GLU A 26 12.24 -9.76 -1.53
N LYS A 27 11.39 -10.33 -2.38
CA LYS A 27 10.23 -9.63 -2.94
C LYS A 27 9.11 -9.46 -1.90
N LEU A 28 8.37 -8.36 -2.01
CA LEU A 28 7.18 -8.10 -1.23
C LEU A 28 6.01 -8.89 -1.82
N PHE A 29 5.46 -9.83 -1.04
CA PHE A 29 4.39 -10.73 -1.50
C PHE A 29 2.98 -10.35 -1.03
N GLY A 30 2.86 -9.37 -0.14
CA GLY A 30 1.57 -8.93 0.38
C GLY A 30 1.67 -7.67 1.21
N LEU A 31 0.53 -7.00 1.41
CA LEU A 31 0.46 -5.74 2.16
C LEU A 31 -0.08 -5.90 3.58
N SER A 32 -0.39 -7.10 4.08
CA SER A 32 -0.70 -7.24 5.51
C SER A 32 0.47 -6.78 6.37
N SER A 33 0.23 -6.19 7.54
CA SER A 33 1.30 -5.67 8.42
C SER A 33 2.39 -6.70 8.69
N SER A 34 2.02 -7.95 8.96
CA SER A 34 2.98 -9.05 9.18
C SER A 34 3.84 -9.39 7.95
N ALA A 35 3.28 -9.27 6.74
CA ALA A 35 4.02 -9.49 5.50
C ALA A 35 5.02 -8.35 5.25
N ILE A 36 4.60 -7.10 5.48
CA ILE A 36 5.47 -5.93 5.36
C ILE A 36 6.59 -5.99 6.40
N ASP A 37 6.28 -6.35 7.66
CA ASP A 37 7.27 -6.45 8.74
C ASP A 37 8.32 -7.52 8.44
N ARG A 38 7.90 -8.71 8.01
CA ARG A 38 8.81 -9.78 7.60
C ARG A 38 9.69 -9.34 6.42
N TRP A 39 9.08 -8.75 5.39
CA TRP A 39 9.81 -8.26 4.22
C TRP A 39 10.83 -7.19 4.59
N ALA A 40 10.48 -6.25 5.46
CA ALA A 40 11.39 -5.22 5.95
C ALA A 40 12.57 -5.80 6.72
N VAL A 41 12.33 -6.77 7.60
CA VAL A 41 13.38 -7.47 8.36
C VAL A 41 14.33 -8.22 7.44
N ASN A 42 13.80 -9.00 6.50
CA ASN A 42 14.62 -9.81 5.60
C ASN A 42 15.44 -8.97 4.61
N ASN A 43 14.95 -7.78 4.25
CA ASN A 43 15.67 -6.80 3.44
C ASN A 43 16.44 -5.75 4.25
N ARG A 44 16.54 -5.93 5.57
CA ARG A 44 17.29 -5.05 6.49
C ARG A 44 16.88 -3.58 6.40
N LEU A 45 15.61 -3.31 6.10
CA LEU A 45 15.05 -1.97 6.08
C LEU A 45 14.90 -1.48 7.52
N GLY A 46 15.57 -0.38 7.84
CA GLY A 46 15.59 0.19 9.19
C GLY A 46 14.22 0.72 9.64
N PRO A 47 14.05 0.99 10.95
CA PRO A 47 12.78 1.47 11.53
C PRO A 47 12.33 2.84 11.02
N SER A 48 13.24 3.62 10.42
CA SER A 48 12.96 4.91 9.79
C SER A 48 12.68 4.80 8.28
N SER A 49 12.58 3.59 7.72
CA SER A 49 12.33 3.41 6.28
C SER A 49 11.01 4.05 5.85
N SER A 50 11.12 5.08 5.00
CA SER A 50 9.97 5.76 4.42
C SER A 50 9.09 4.80 3.62
N VAL A 51 9.70 3.90 2.85
CA VAL A 51 9.02 2.86 2.06
C VAL A 51 8.17 1.96 2.96
N VAL A 52 8.74 1.44 4.06
CA VAL A 52 8.00 0.58 5.01
C VAL A 52 6.81 1.34 5.61
N ASN A 53 7.00 2.59 6.00
CA ASN A 53 5.94 3.43 6.58
C ASN A 53 4.82 3.71 5.57
N LEU A 54 5.16 4.01 4.32
CA LEU A 54 4.20 4.22 3.24
C LEU A 54 3.41 2.94 2.93
N LEU A 55 4.07 1.79 2.89
CA LEU A 55 3.41 0.49 2.69
C LEU A 55 2.41 0.18 3.82
N LYS A 56 2.78 0.44 5.08
CA LYS A 56 1.88 0.26 6.22
C LYS A 56 0.68 1.21 6.15
N ASN A 57 0.90 2.45 5.72
CA ASN A 57 -0.19 3.42 5.54
C ASN A 57 -1.17 2.95 4.46
N ILE A 58 -0.67 2.59 3.27
CA ILE A 58 -1.48 2.07 2.17
C ILE A 58 -2.26 0.82 2.61
N SER A 59 -1.61 -0.09 3.33
CA SER A 59 -2.25 -1.29 3.88
C SER A 59 -3.43 -0.98 4.79
N SER A 60 -3.25 -0.04 5.73
CA SER A 60 -4.28 0.38 6.67
C SER A 60 -5.50 0.96 5.96
N GLU A 61 -5.27 1.85 4.98
CA GLU A 61 -6.36 2.47 4.23
C GLU A 61 -7.09 1.47 3.33
N LEU A 62 -6.37 0.54 2.68
CA LEU A 62 -6.98 -0.55 1.90
C LEU A 62 -7.78 -1.52 2.76
N PHE A 63 -7.33 -1.79 4.00
CA PHE A 63 -8.07 -2.62 4.94
C PHE A 63 -9.37 -1.96 5.38
N PHE A 64 -9.33 -0.65 5.67
CA PHE A 64 -10.54 0.12 5.97
C PHE A 64 -11.57 0.07 4.84
N MET A 65 -11.13 0.25 3.59
CA MET A 65 -12.04 0.15 2.44
C MET A 65 -12.63 -1.26 2.29
N ALA A 66 -11.88 -2.31 2.65
CA ALA A 66 -12.36 -3.69 2.58
C ALA A 66 -13.51 -3.94 3.56
N THR A 67 -13.40 -3.43 4.80
CA THR A 67 -14.39 -3.65 5.86
C THR A 67 -15.69 -2.86 5.65
N ARG A 68 -15.68 -1.84 4.79
CA ARG A 68 -16.82 -0.96 4.49
C ARG A 68 -17.36 -1.10 3.07
N SER A 69 -16.91 -2.11 2.31
CA SER A 69 -17.25 -2.30 0.89
C SER A 69 -18.74 -2.52 0.57
N GLN A 70 -19.59 -2.75 1.58
CA GLN A 70 -21.04 -2.86 1.43
C GLN A 70 -21.81 -1.59 1.86
N GLU A 71 -21.12 -0.55 2.32
CA GLU A 71 -21.74 0.74 2.67
C GLU A 71 -21.82 1.64 1.42
N PRO A 72 -22.83 2.52 1.32
CA PRO A 72 -22.88 3.54 0.27
C PRO A 72 -21.58 4.35 0.25
N VAL A 73 -21.13 4.76 -0.94
CA VAL A 73 -19.97 5.65 -1.08
C VAL A 73 -20.23 6.91 -0.26
N SER A 74 -19.54 7.00 0.87
CA SER A 74 -19.63 8.12 1.81
C SER A 74 -18.46 9.08 1.60
N SER A 75 -18.57 10.29 2.14
CA SER A 75 -17.46 11.25 2.14
C SER A 75 -16.21 10.70 2.82
N GLU A 76 -16.37 9.77 3.78
CA GLU A 76 -15.23 9.07 4.39
C GLU A 76 -14.54 8.13 3.38
N TYR A 77 -15.30 7.41 2.57
CA TYR A 77 -14.73 6.56 1.52
C TYR A 77 -13.90 7.36 0.51
N GLU A 78 -14.41 8.50 0.04
CA GLU A 78 -13.69 9.39 -0.88
C GLU A 78 -12.40 9.92 -0.27
N LEU A 79 -12.46 10.40 0.98
CA LEU A 79 -11.28 10.86 1.71
C LEU A 79 -10.21 9.76 1.82
N ARG A 80 -10.61 8.53 2.09
CA ARG A 80 -9.72 7.38 2.23
C ARG A 80 -9.09 6.99 0.90
N ARG A 81 -9.89 7.00 -0.17
CA ARG A 81 -9.40 6.82 -1.55
C ARG A 81 -8.32 7.86 -1.88
N ASP A 82 -8.56 9.13 -1.59
CA ASP A 82 -7.63 10.20 -1.92
C ASP A 82 -6.32 10.08 -1.12
N LYS A 83 -6.40 9.63 0.14
CA LYS A 83 -5.21 9.29 0.95
C LYS A 83 -4.40 8.15 0.33
N ILE A 84 -5.05 7.11 -0.19
CA ILE A 84 -4.36 6.00 -0.88
C ILE A 84 -3.66 6.52 -2.12
N ILE A 85 -4.34 7.34 -2.94
CA ILE A 85 -3.75 7.91 -4.16
C ILE A 85 -2.50 8.72 -3.81
N ALA A 86 -2.58 9.59 -2.80
CA ALA A 86 -1.44 10.39 -2.34
C ALA A 86 -0.30 9.51 -1.80
N ALA A 87 -0.61 8.48 -1.00
CA ALA A 87 0.39 7.58 -0.44
C ALA A 87 1.09 6.72 -1.51
N VAL A 88 0.36 6.28 -2.53
CA VAL A 88 0.92 5.53 -3.67
C VAL A 88 1.83 6.43 -4.51
N ALA A 89 1.44 7.69 -4.74
CA ALA A 89 2.30 8.66 -5.41
C ALA A 89 3.60 8.89 -4.63
N ALA A 90 3.51 9.13 -3.32
CA ALA A 90 4.68 9.29 -2.46
C ALA A 90 5.55 8.02 -2.41
N LEU A 91 4.94 6.83 -2.47
CA LEU A 91 5.68 5.57 -2.57
C LEU A 91 6.44 5.51 -3.89
N ALA A 92 5.81 5.87 -5.01
CA ALA A 92 6.45 5.87 -6.33
C ALA A 92 7.67 6.80 -6.40
N ASP A 93 7.70 7.89 -5.63
CA ASP A 93 8.85 8.78 -5.52
C ASP A 93 9.95 8.23 -4.58
N ALA A 94 9.58 7.33 -3.67
CA ALA A 94 10.48 6.76 -2.66
C ALA A 94 11.12 5.43 -3.07
N VAL A 95 10.65 4.80 -4.15
CA VAL A 95 11.15 3.51 -4.66
C VAL A 95 11.81 3.58 -6.02
#